data_AF-A0A928IEH2-F1
#
_entry.id   AF-A0A928IEH2-F1
#
_cell.length_a   1.000
_cell.length_b   1.000
_cell.length_c   1.000
_cell.angle_alpha   90.00
_cell.angle_beta   90.00
_cell.angle_gamma   90.00
#
_symmetry.space_group_name_H-M   'P 1'
#
loop_
_entity.id
_entity.type
_entity.pdbx_description
1 polymer ?
#
loop_
_entity_poly.entity_id
_entity_poly.type
_entity_poly.pdbx_seq_one_letter_code
_entity_poly.pdbx_strand_id
1 'polypeptide(L)'
;MALIDWIVGIFGKLIKFCYTIGGGNYLVGILLFAIIVKIAMLPLSIKQQKNSIKQANLRPKEMAIRRKYAGRNDKVTQQKVQNEIMDLYTREKFNPMGGCLPLLFTLPIFLMLYSVIRRPLAHICNLSGDTLTAIKTALTGEGALADLGVNTAGNWHIDLIDKIKDGGEAVLERVQAVATEAGGQFVDSISDLPRFNFFGLDLGKTPSLDNISWLIIIPILSFAISFASMKINKKFTYNANEGVQNDQAAGCSMKIMDWMMPIMSTWISFIVPGIVGLYWIINNILTTGQQILLAKIYPIPKFTEEDYKRAEKEMYGKSVSKKGSGNGEKKKVRSLHRIDEEDYEPTEPVKKEKPAAEKKKQPEPPKTGLASMVDKPELQDEDDTDK
;
A
#
# COMPACT_ATOMS: atom_id res chain seq x y z
N MET A 1 -5.08 18.49 -2.15
CA MET A 1 -3.90 18.88 -1.35
C MET A 1 -4.32 19.26 0.06
N ALA A 2 -5.27 20.19 0.26
CA ALA A 2 -5.75 20.62 1.58
C ALA A 2 -6.07 19.51 2.61
N LEU A 3 -6.72 18.40 2.20
CA LEU A 3 -6.99 17.28 3.11
C LEU A 3 -5.71 16.58 3.59
N ILE A 4 -4.74 16.37 2.69
CA ILE A 4 -3.47 15.72 3.02
C ILE A 4 -2.68 16.62 3.96
N ASP A 5 -2.62 17.92 3.68
CA ASP A 5 -1.93 18.90 4.53
C ASP A 5 -2.55 18.99 5.92
N TRP A 6 -3.88 18.94 6.00
CA TRP A 6 -4.60 18.88 7.26
C TRP A 6 -4.29 17.62 8.07
N ILE A 7 -4.28 16.44 7.43
CA ILE A 7 -3.94 15.18 8.09
C ILE A 7 -2.47 15.17 8.53
N VAL A 8 -1.55 15.64 7.68
CA VAL A 8 -0.12 15.78 8.00
C VAL A 8 0.06 16.71 9.20
N GLY A 9 -0.70 17.79 9.30
CA GLY A 9 -0.70 18.68 10.48
C GLY A 9 -1.13 17.97 11.76
N ILE A 10 -2.19 17.13 11.70
CA ILE A 10 -2.62 16.31 12.84
C ILE A 10 -1.54 15.30 13.24
N PHE A 11 -0.96 14.61 12.26
CA PHE A 11 0.11 13.65 12.49
C PHE A 11 1.35 14.32 13.08
N GLY A 12 1.68 15.53 12.62
CA GLY A 12 2.75 16.38 13.17
C GLY A 12 2.54 16.70 14.65
N LYS A 13 1.32 17.10 15.04
CA LYS A 13 0.98 17.34 16.45
C LYS A 13 1.05 16.06 17.27
N LEU A 14 0.55 14.95 16.72
CA LEU A 14 0.55 13.65 17.40
C LEU A 14 1.97 13.11 17.61
N ILE A 15 2.85 13.20 16.61
CA ILE A 15 4.25 12.78 16.77
C ILE A 15 5.00 13.68 17.75
N LYS A 16 4.71 14.99 17.78
CA LYS A 16 5.28 15.91 18.77
C LYS A 16 4.86 15.53 20.18
N PHE A 17 3.57 15.24 20.39
CA PHE A 17 3.07 14.73 21.66
C PHE A 17 3.79 13.45 22.10
N CYS A 18 3.94 12.48 21.19
CA CYS A 18 4.67 11.25 21.47
C CYS A 18 6.15 11.48 21.76
N TYR A 19 6.79 12.40 21.04
CA TYR A 19 8.18 12.81 21.25
C TYR A 19 8.41 13.43 22.63
N THR A 20 7.51 14.32 23.07
CA THR A 20 7.58 14.94 24.39
C THR A 20 7.43 13.89 25.50
N ILE A 21 6.47 12.97 25.38
CA ILE A 21 6.32 11.85 26.35
C ILE A 21 7.54 10.92 26.32
N GLY A 22 8.15 10.73 25.14
CA GLY A 22 9.35 9.93 24.96
C GLY A 22 10.65 10.55 25.47
N GLY A 23 10.59 11.64 26.26
CA GLY A 23 11.77 12.27 26.86
C GLY A 23 12.72 12.90 25.84
N GLY A 24 12.19 13.39 24.72
CA GLY A 24 12.99 14.00 23.65
C GLY A 24 13.82 12.99 22.84
N ASN A 25 13.56 11.69 22.95
CA ASN A 25 14.12 10.68 22.06
C ASN A 25 13.17 10.44 20.88
N TYR A 26 13.64 10.69 19.66
CA TYR A 26 12.79 10.66 18.48
C TYR A 26 12.31 9.25 18.13
N LEU A 27 13.14 8.22 18.36
CA LEU A 27 12.75 6.82 18.15
C LEU A 27 11.65 6.39 19.12
N VAL A 28 11.77 6.76 20.40
CA VAL A 28 10.74 6.46 21.41
C VAL A 28 9.42 7.15 21.04
N GLY A 29 9.48 8.41 20.59
CA GLY A 29 8.29 9.11 20.10
C GLY A 29 7.62 8.41 18.92
N ILE A 30 8.40 7.94 17.95
CA ILE A 30 7.90 7.17 16.80
C ILE A 30 7.29 5.82 17.22
N LEU A 31 7.90 5.13 18.19
CA LEU A 31 7.39 3.87 18.72
C LEU A 31 6.03 4.06 19.40
N LEU A 32 5.91 5.08 20.26
CA LEU A 32 4.65 5.42 20.92
C LEU A 32 3.57 5.80 19.90
N PHE A 33 3.93 6.61 18.91
CA PHE A 33 3.05 6.96 17.80
C PHE A 33 2.53 5.71 17.10
N ALA A 34 3.41 4.77 16.75
CA ALA A 34 3.02 3.52 16.08
C ALA A 34 2.00 2.72 16.91
N ILE A 35 2.21 2.61 18.22
CA ILE A 35 1.28 1.91 19.14
C ILE A 35 -0.08 2.61 19.17
N ILE A 36 -0.10 3.94 19.31
CA ILE A 36 -1.34 4.73 19.33
C ILE A 36 -2.13 4.53 18.03
N VAL A 37 -1.46 4.60 16.89
CA VAL A 37 -2.10 4.36 15.59
C VAL A 37 -2.68 2.94 15.50
N LYS A 38 -1.97 1.92 15.99
CA LYS A 38 -2.50 0.54 16.01
C LYS A 38 -3.75 0.41 16.88
N ILE A 39 -3.74 1.01 18.06
CA ILE A 39 -4.90 1.01 18.96
C ILE A 39 -6.09 1.71 18.29
N ALA A 40 -5.87 2.89 17.69
CA ALA A 40 -6.90 3.63 16.97
C ALA A 40 -7.47 2.85 15.77
N MET A 41 -6.62 2.07 15.08
CA MET A 41 -7.02 1.25 13.94
C MET A 41 -7.61 -0.12 14.32
N LEU A 42 -7.49 -0.55 15.58
CA LEU A 42 -7.95 -1.86 16.05
C LEU A 42 -9.41 -2.19 15.66
N PRO A 43 -10.42 -1.30 15.80
CA PRO A 43 -11.78 -1.61 15.38
C PRO A 43 -11.90 -1.89 13.87
N LEU A 44 -11.12 -1.18 13.05
CA LEU A 44 -11.06 -1.43 11.61
C LEU A 44 -10.43 -2.80 11.35
N SER A 45 -9.33 -3.13 12.03
CA SER A 45 -8.67 -4.43 11.89
C SER A 45 -9.56 -5.60 12.34
N ILE A 46 -10.39 -5.43 13.37
CA ILE A 46 -11.40 -6.43 13.76
C ILE A 46 -12.42 -6.64 12.63
N LYS A 47 -12.91 -5.57 11.99
CA LYS A 47 -13.83 -5.67 10.85
C LYS A 47 -13.16 -6.39 9.67
N GLN A 48 -11.90 -6.10 9.39
CA GLN A 48 -11.11 -6.77 8.35
C GLN A 48 -10.95 -8.27 8.65
N GLN A 49 -10.61 -8.65 9.88
CA GLN A 49 -10.50 -10.05 10.30
C GLN A 49 -11.84 -10.80 10.14
N LYS A 50 -12.96 -10.19 10.54
CA LYS A 50 -14.30 -10.78 10.35
C LYS A 50 -14.64 -10.97 8.88
N ASN A 51 -14.25 -10.04 8.01
CA ASN A 51 -14.43 -10.20 6.57
C ASN A 51 -13.59 -11.37 6.02
N SER A 52 -12.36 -11.54 6.51
CA SER A 52 -11.49 -12.68 6.14
C SER A 52 -12.09 -14.02 6.57
N ILE A 53 -12.74 -14.10 7.74
CA ILE A 53 -13.45 -15.31 8.18
C ILE A 53 -14.65 -15.63 7.27
N LYS A 54 -15.40 -14.61 6.84
CA LYS A 54 -16.48 -14.80 5.86
C LYS A 54 -15.95 -15.38 4.55
N GLN A 55 -14.80 -14.88 4.08
CA GLN A 55 -14.13 -15.45 2.91
C GLN A 55 -13.74 -16.91 3.14
N ALA A 56 -13.16 -17.22 4.31
CA ALA A 56 -12.78 -18.58 4.66
C ALA A 56 -13.97 -19.56 4.64
N ASN A 57 -15.16 -19.11 5.07
CA ASN A 57 -16.39 -19.92 5.00
C ASN A 57 -16.83 -20.28 3.58
N LEU A 58 -16.40 -19.52 2.56
CA LEU A 58 -16.72 -19.82 1.16
C LEU A 58 -15.73 -20.78 0.52
N ARG A 59 -14.58 -21.04 1.16
CA ARG A 59 -13.53 -21.94 0.67
C ARG A 59 -14.04 -23.32 0.23
N PRO A 60 -14.94 -24.01 0.98
CA PRO A 60 -15.44 -25.30 0.52
C PRO A 60 -16.20 -25.22 -0.81
N LYS A 61 -16.98 -24.15 -1.01
CA LYS A 61 -17.73 -23.90 -2.25
C LYS A 61 -16.80 -23.47 -3.39
N GLU A 62 -15.80 -22.64 -3.12
CA GLU A 62 -14.74 -22.31 -4.08
C GLU A 62 -13.97 -23.55 -4.55
N MET A 63 -13.62 -24.44 -3.62
CA MET A 63 -12.93 -25.69 -3.93
C MET A 63 -13.81 -26.66 -4.72
N ALA A 64 -15.13 -26.69 -4.48
CA ALA A 64 -16.05 -27.48 -5.30
C ALA A 64 -16.05 -27.01 -6.76
N ILE A 65 -16.04 -25.70 -7.00
CA ILE A 65 -15.89 -25.11 -8.34
C ILE A 65 -14.55 -25.51 -8.96
N ARG A 66 -13.44 -25.36 -8.23
CA ARG A 66 -12.12 -25.75 -8.74
C ARG A 66 -12.04 -27.25 -9.06
N ARG A 67 -12.60 -28.11 -8.20
CA ARG A 67 -12.66 -29.58 -8.40
C ARG A 67 -13.48 -29.96 -9.63
N LYS A 68 -14.59 -29.25 -9.93
CA LYS A 68 -15.40 -29.45 -11.16
C LYS A 68 -14.58 -29.28 -12.44
N TYR A 69 -13.56 -28.41 -12.44
CA TYR A 69 -12.69 -28.14 -13.60
C TYR A 69 -11.30 -28.76 -13.48
N ALA A 70 -11.07 -29.63 -12.49
CA ALA A 70 -9.76 -30.24 -12.27
C ALA A 70 -9.27 -30.99 -13.51
N GLY A 71 -7.99 -30.79 -13.85
CA GLY A 71 -7.35 -31.42 -15.03
C GLY A 71 -7.51 -30.63 -16.33
N ARG A 72 -8.22 -29.50 -16.33
CA ARG A 72 -8.33 -28.58 -17.49
C ARG A 72 -7.52 -27.31 -17.24
N ASN A 73 -6.49 -27.09 -18.05
CA ASN A 73 -5.54 -25.99 -17.89
C ASN A 73 -5.58 -24.96 -19.03
N ASP A 74 -6.61 -25.00 -19.87
CA ASP A 74 -6.82 -24.03 -20.93
C ASP A 74 -7.23 -22.65 -20.38
N LYS A 75 -6.82 -21.58 -21.06
CA LYS A 75 -7.11 -20.19 -20.65
C LYS A 75 -8.61 -19.92 -20.50
N VAL A 76 -9.43 -20.53 -21.37
CA VAL A 76 -10.89 -20.37 -21.36
C VAL A 76 -11.49 -21.01 -20.11
N THR A 77 -11.06 -22.21 -19.74
CA THR A 77 -11.50 -22.87 -18.50
C THR A 77 -11.07 -22.08 -17.26
N GLN A 78 -9.85 -21.56 -17.22
CA GLN A 78 -9.40 -20.73 -16.09
C GLN A 78 -10.21 -19.44 -15.95
N GLN A 79 -10.60 -18.80 -17.07
CA GLN A 79 -11.54 -17.68 -17.06
C GLN A 79 -12.93 -18.09 -16.57
N LYS A 80 -13.46 -19.25 -17.00
CA LYS A 80 -14.74 -19.79 -16.52
C LYS A 80 -14.72 -20.08 -15.02
N VAL A 81 -13.62 -20.66 -14.50
CA VAL A 81 -13.42 -20.90 -13.06
C VAL A 81 -13.45 -19.56 -12.30
N GLN A 82 -12.73 -18.55 -12.77
CA GLN A 82 -12.71 -17.24 -12.15
C GLN A 82 -14.10 -16.57 -12.15
N ASN A 83 -14.85 -16.71 -13.25
CA ASN A 83 -16.22 -16.19 -13.36
C ASN A 83 -17.18 -16.92 -12.41
N GLU A 84 -17.15 -18.26 -12.32
CA GLU A 84 -17.99 -19.02 -11.37
C GLU A 84 -17.68 -18.68 -9.91
N ILE A 85 -16.41 -18.44 -9.57
CA ILE A 85 -16.02 -18.00 -8.22
C ILE A 85 -16.57 -16.59 -7.94
N MET A 86 -16.53 -15.67 -8.90
CA MET A 86 -17.09 -14.32 -8.74
C MET A 86 -18.62 -14.34 -8.62
N ASP A 87 -19.28 -15.21 -9.38
CA ASP A 87 -20.72 -15.49 -9.27
C ASP A 87 -21.08 -16.01 -7.87
N LEU A 88 -20.29 -16.96 -7.35
CA LEU A 88 -20.44 -17.47 -5.99
C LEU A 88 -20.35 -16.33 -4.96
N TYR A 89 -19.33 -15.46 -5.07
CA TYR A 89 -19.20 -14.30 -4.18
C TYR A 89 -20.41 -13.37 -4.25
N THR A 90 -20.94 -13.14 -5.45
CA THR A 90 -22.12 -12.30 -5.66
C THR A 90 -23.37 -12.92 -5.05
N ARG A 91 -23.60 -14.24 -5.25
CA ARG A 91 -24.72 -14.99 -4.66
C ARG A 91 -24.67 -15.01 -3.14
N GLU A 92 -23.48 -15.15 -2.58
CA GLU A 92 -23.23 -15.16 -1.13
C GLU A 92 -23.08 -13.74 -0.54
N LYS A 93 -23.28 -12.70 -1.37
CA LYS A 93 -23.16 -11.27 -1.00
C LYS A 93 -21.83 -10.94 -0.31
N PHE A 94 -20.77 -11.61 -0.73
CA PHE A 94 -19.41 -11.39 -0.25
C PHE A 94 -18.66 -10.43 -1.18
N ASN A 95 -17.98 -9.44 -0.62
CA ASN A 95 -17.16 -8.51 -1.39
C ASN A 95 -15.66 -8.88 -1.28
N PRO A 96 -15.02 -9.37 -2.36
CA PRO A 96 -13.61 -9.76 -2.34
C PRO A 96 -12.65 -8.56 -2.13
N MET A 97 -13.07 -7.33 -2.45
CA MET A 97 -12.25 -6.12 -2.26
C MET A 97 -12.02 -5.78 -0.78
N GLY A 98 -12.80 -6.36 0.14
CA GLY A 98 -12.55 -6.19 1.57
C GLY A 98 -11.22 -6.79 2.04
N GLY A 99 -10.63 -7.72 1.26
CA GLY A 99 -9.35 -8.36 1.58
C GLY A 99 -8.10 -7.52 1.25
N CYS A 100 -8.17 -6.66 0.23
CA CYS A 100 -7.06 -5.77 -0.14
C CYS A 100 -7.11 -4.38 0.53
N LEU A 101 -8.18 -4.11 1.29
CA LEU A 101 -8.37 -2.88 2.06
C LEU A 101 -7.17 -2.48 2.95
N PRO A 102 -6.42 -3.41 3.59
CA PRO A 102 -5.25 -3.04 4.37
C PRO A 102 -4.18 -2.31 3.54
N LEU A 103 -3.98 -2.69 2.27
CA LEU A 103 -2.96 -2.07 1.42
C LEU A 103 -3.33 -0.62 1.07
N LEU A 104 -4.60 -0.39 0.73
CA LEU A 104 -5.13 0.95 0.39
C LEU A 104 -4.96 1.93 1.55
N PHE A 105 -5.07 1.45 2.78
CA PHE A 105 -4.95 2.31 3.97
C PHE A 105 -3.51 2.42 4.47
N THR A 106 -2.71 1.35 4.35
CA THR A 106 -1.34 1.32 4.86
C THR A 106 -0.41 2.24 4.07
N LEU A 107 -0.55 2.32 2.74
CA LEU A 107 0.35 3.15 1.91
C LEU A 107 0.20 4.66 2.18
N PRO A 108 -1.01 5.26 2.19
CA PRO A 108 -1.16 6.68 2.51
C PRO A 108 -0.67 7.02 3.92
N ILE A 109 -0.94 6.16 4.91
CA ILE A 109 -0.45 6.37 6.28
C ILE A 109 1.06 6.34 6.34
N PHE A 110 1.69 5.40 5.63
CA PHE A 110 3.14 5.37 5.56
C PHE A 110 3.70 6.63 4.89
N LEU A 111 3.15 7.08 3.78
CA LEU A 111 3.62 8.29 3.09
C LEU A 111 3.44 9.56 3.93
N MET A 112 2.32 9.68 4.66
CA MET A 112 2.08 10.78 5.58
C MET A 112 3.03 10.75 6.78
N LEU A 113 3.28 9.58 7.34
CA LEU A 113 4.24 9.46 8.44
C LEU A 113 5.66 9.74 7.94
N TYR A 114 6.04 9.21 6.78
CA TYR A 114 7.33 9.45 6.16
C TYR A 114 7.57 10.95 5.95
N SER A 115 6.58 11.68 5.45
CA SER A 115 6.69 13.14 5.24
C SER A 115 6.87 13.92 6.54
N VAL A 116 6.24 13.45 7.62
CA VAL A 116 6.38 14.05 8.96
C VAL A 116 7.75 13.72 9.57
N ILE A 117 8.19 12.45 9.49
CA ILE A 117 9.45 11.98 10.10
C ILE A 117 10.67 12.64 9.48
N ARG A 118 10.67 12.88 8.16
CA ARG A 118 11.78 13.54 7.45
C ARG A 118 11.82 15.05 7.64
N ARG A 119 10.83 15.66 8.30
CA ARG A 119 10.72 17.12 8.53
C ARG A 119 10.62 17.46 10.03
N PRO A 120 11.58 17.02 10.86
CA PRO A 120 11.58 17.28 12.30
C PRO A 120 11.55 18.77 12.65
N LEU A 121 12.22 19.64 11.88
CA LEU A 121 12.18 21.09 12.16
C LEU A 121 10.77 21.67 11.97
N ALA A 122 10.00 21.17 10.99
CA ALA A 122 8.63 21.61 10.76
C ALA A 122 7.68 21.13 11.86
N HIS A 123 7.79 19.86 12.25
CA HIS A 123 6.76 19.22 13.08
C HIS A 123 7.11 19.09 14.55
N ILE A 124 8.39 19.02 14.91
CA ILE A 124 8.85 18.91 16.29
C ILE A 124 9.26 20.30 16.81
N CYS A 125 10.13 20.97 16.07
CA CYS A 125 10.59 22.33 16.40
C CYS A 125 9.53 23.39 16.05
N ASN A 126 8.45 23.01 15.35
CA ASN A 126 7.29 23.85 15.05
C ASN A 126 7.62 25.11 14.21
N LEU A 127 8.60 25.00 13.31
CA LEU A 127 8.94 26.09 12.39
C LEU A 127 7.87 26.27 11.31
N SER A 128 7.59 27.54 10.96
CA SER A 128 6.70 27.90 9.86
C SER A 128 7.33 27.58 8.49
N GLY A 129 6.49 27.51 7.46
CA GLY A 129 6.96 27.29 6.08
C GLY A 129 7.91 28.38 5.59
N ASP A 130 7.67 29.64 5.99
CA ASP A 130 8.48 30.78 5.58
C ASP A 130 9.87 30.74 6.22
N THR A 131 9.94 30.45 7.52
CA THR A 131 11.21 30.26 8.23
C THR A 131 12.01 29.10 7.65
N LEU A 132 11.36 27.97 7.35
CA LEU A 132 12.02 26.83 6.72
C LEU A 132 12.54 27.15 5.31
N THR A 133 11.82 28.00 4.58
CA THR A 133 12.24 28.46 3.24
C THR A 133 13.46 29.37 3.36
N ALA A 134 13.46 30.32 4.30
CA ALA A 134 14.60 31.19 4.56
C ALA A 134 15.85 30.40 4.95
N ILE A 135 15.72 29.44 5.89
CA ILE A 135 16.82 28.55 6.28
C ILE A 135 17.33 27.76 5.06
N LYS A 136 16.42 27.17 4.28
CA LYS A 136 16.82 26.39 3.10
C LYS A 136 17.56 27.26 2.08
N THR A 137 17.11 28.50 1.85
CA THR A 137 17.78 29.46 0.96
C THR A 137 19.19 29.78 1.45
N ALA A 138 19.36 30.03 2.75
CA ALA A 138 20.67 30.28 3.35
C ALA A 138 21.62 29.08 3.24
N LEU A 139 21.10 27.84 3.27
CA LEU A 139 21.89 26.62 3.06
C LEU A 139 22.33 26.38 1.61
N THR A 140 21.63 26.97 0.63
CA THR A 140 21.96 26.83 -0.80
C THR A 140 22.63 28.06 -1.40
N GLY A 141 22.67 29.16 -0.65
CA GLY A 141 23.26 30.43 -1.09
C GLY A 141 24.76 30.46 -0.85
N GLU A 142 25.25 31.63 -0.47
CA GLU A 142 26.65 31.86 -0.12
C GLU A 142 26.78 32.16 1.38
N GLY A 143 27.95 31.85 1.93
CA GLY A 143 28.31 32.18 3.31
C GLY A 143 28.27 30.99 4.27
N ALA A 144 28.45 31.29 5.55
CA ALA A 144 28.88 30.33 6.55
C ALA A 144 27.88 29.19 6.85
N LEU A 145 26.61 29.33 6.45
CA LEU A 145 25.60 28.27 6.50
C LEU A 145 25.64 27.36 5.27
N ALA A 146 25.91 27.91 4.09
CA ALA A 146 26.09 27.13 2.87
C ALA A 146 27.34 26.25 2.95
N ASP A 147 28.40 26.75 3.60
CA ASP A 147 29.65 26.03 3.82
C ASP A 147 29.52 24.77 4.70
N LEU A 148 28.39 24.58 5.39
CA LEU A 148 28.11 23.35 6.16
C LEU A 148 27.93 22.11 5.27
N GLY A 149 27.64 22.31 3.98
CA GLY A 149 27.44 21.23 3.01
C GLY A 149 26.20 20.37 3.29
N VAL A 150 25.12 20.99 3.77
CA VAL A 150 23.84 20.30 4.00
C VAL A 150 23.24 19.85 2.66
N ASN A 151 22.86 18.58 2.56
CA ASN A 151 22.19 18.02 1.38
C ASN A 151 20.72 18.47 1.32
N THR A 152 20.49 19.61 0.67
CA THR A 152 19.16 20.24 0.54
C THR A 152 18.20 19.53 -0.41
N ALA A 153 18.69 18.59 -1.22
CA ALA A 153 17.88 17.74 -2.10
C ALA A 153 17.27 16.55 -1.33
N GLY A 154 17.91 16.12 -0.24
CA GLY A 154 17.55 14.93 0.54
C GLY A 154 16.73 15.21 1.80
N ASN A 155 17.13 14.58 2.91
CA ASN A 155 16.53 14.75 4.24
C ASN A 155 17.15 15.95 4.97
N TRP A 156 17.15 17.11 4.32
CA TRP A 156 17.92 18.29 4.76
C TRP A 156 17.61 18.77 6.18
N HIS A 157 16.39 18.54 6.68
CA HIS A 157 16.03 18.85 8.06
C HIS A 157 16.84 18.02 9.06
N ILE A 158 17.03 16.73 8.77
CA ILE A 158 17.78 15.80 9.63
C ILE A 158 19.27 16.14 9.52
N ASP A 159 19.76 16.31 8.30
CA ASP A 159 21.16 16.64 8.03
C ASP A 159 21.56 17.98 8.67
N LEU A 160 20.71 19.02 8.59
CA LEU A 160 20.94 20.28 9.30
C LEU A 160 21.02 20.09 10.81
N ILE A 161 20.14 19.26 11.40
CA ILE A 161 20.19 18.96 12.84
C ILE A 161 21.53 18.31 13.20
N ASP A 162 22.02 17.38 12.39
CA ASP A 162 23.30 16.71 12.62
C ASP A 162 24.47 17.70 12.48
N LYS A 163 24.45 18.58 11.46
CA LYS A 163 25.44 19.65 11.32
C LYS A 163 25.43 20.66 12.48
N ILE A 164 24.26 20.99 13.03
CA ILE A 164 24.17 21.85 14.22
C ILE A 164 24.81 21.16 15.42
N LYS A 165 24.53 19.87 15.62
CA LYS A 165 25.11 19.12 16.74
C LYS A 165 26.62 18.96 16.63
N ASP A 166 27.13 18.72 15.42
CA ASP A 166 28.55 18.58 15.16
C ASP A 166 29.28 19.93 15.26
N GLY A 167 28.65 21.01 14.77
CA GLY A 167 29.20 22.36 14.75
C GLY A 167 29.00 23.15 16.04
N GLY A 168 28.20 22.64 16.98
CA GLY A 168 27.95 23.26 18.28
C GLY A 168 27.14 24.57 18.21
N GLU A 169 27.22 25.34 19.29
CA GLU A 169 26.40 26.54 19.49
C GLU A 169 26.62 27.59 18.40
N ALA A 170 27.83 27.69 17.86
CA ALA A 170 28.15 28.64 16.77
C ALA A 170 27.33 28.39 15.50
N VAL A 171 26.99 27.13 15.19
CA VAL A 171 26.11 26.81 14.05
C VAL A 171 24.65 27.03 14.43
N LEU A 172 24.25 26.71 15.66
CA LEU A 172 22.90 26.98 16.16
C LEU A 172 22.56 28.47 16.06
N GLU A 173 23.44 29.34 16.54
CA GLU A 173 23.27 30.81 16.51
C GLU A 173 23.06 31.34 15.09
N ARG A 174 23.80 30.81 14.11
CA ARG A 174 23.63 31.20 12.69
C ARG A 174 22.25 30.81 12.17
N VAL A 175 21.77 29.61 12.51
CA VAL A 175 20.42 29.16 12.12
C VAL A 175 19.34 29.97 12.83
N GLN A 176 19.53 30.29 14.12
CA GLN A 176 18.64 31.16 14.90
C GLN A 176 18.55 32.56 14.30
N ALA A 177 19.66 33.14 13.84
CA ALA A 177 19.68 34.47 13.22
C ALA A 177 18.82 34.48 11.94
N VAL A 178 19.04 33.54 11.03
CA VAL A 178 18.23 33.40 9.80
C VAL A 178 16.75 33.15 10.12
N ALA A 179 16.46 32.33 11.13
CA ALA A 179 15.08 32.07 11.54
C ALA A 179 14.39 33.35 12.06
N THR A 180 15.12 34.14 12.85
CA THR A 180 14.66 35.40 13.45
C THR A 180 14.41 36.47 12.40
N GLU A 181 15.31 36.60 11.43
CA GLU A 181 15.14 37.50 10.28
C GLU A 181 13.88 37.18 9.47
N ALA A 182 13.54 35.89 9.36
CA ALA A 182 12.31 35.42 8.73
C ALA A 182 11.05 35.56 9.61
N GLY A 183 11.14 36.22 10.77
CA GLY A 183 10.04 36.40 11.72
C GLY A 183 9.64 35.14 12.48
N GLY A 184 10.49 34.10 12.47
CA GLY A 184 10.30 32.86 13.22
C GLY A 184 11.17 32.77 14.47
N GLN A 185 10.97 31.71 15.25
CA GLN A 185 11.84 31.33 16.35
C GLN A 185 12.39 29.93 16.09
N PHE A 186 13.69 29.74 16.34
CA PHE A 186 14.33 28.43 16.35
C PHE A 186 14.46 27.92 17.79
N VAL A 187 15.03 26.73 17.98
CA VAL A 187 15.25 26.18 19.32
C VAL A 187 16.34 26.95 20.07
N ASP A 188 16.22 27.05 21.39
CA ASP A 188 17.14 27.82 22.25
C ASP A 188 18.44 27.06 22.56
N SER A 189 18.39 25.73 22.63
CA SER A 189 19.54 24.89 22.96
C SER A 189 19.63 23.66 22.06
N ILE A 190 20.86 23.17 21.83
CA ILE A 190 21.10 21.95 21.04
C ILE A 190 20.37 20.73 21.64
N SER A 191 20.18 20.71 22.96
CA SER A 191 19.42 19.65 23.66
C SER A 191 17.96 19.55 23.25
N ASP A 192 17.38 20.64 22.74
CA ASP A 192 15.99 20.68 22.31
C ASP A 192 15.80 20.12 20.89
N LEU A 193 16.90 19.93 20.16
CA LEU A 193 16.88 19.29 18.86
C LEU A 193 16.59 17.78 18.98
N PRO A 194 15.77 17.23 18.07
CA PRO A 194 15.47 15.80 18.05
C PRO A 194 16.72 14.94 18.01
N ARG A 195 16.82 13.96 18.93
CA ARG A 195 17.92 13.00 18.97
C ARG A 195 17.60 11.78 18.11
N PHE A 196 18.43 11.55 17.08
CA PHE A 196 18.36 10.38 16.21
C PHE A 196 19.34 9.27 16.62
N ASN A 197 20.25 9.54 17.55
CA ASN A 197 21.19 8.55 18.04
C ASN A 197 20.52 7.54 18.97
N PHE A 198 20.67 6.25 18.68
CA PHE A 198 20.16 5.16 19.50
C PHE A 198 21.14 3.98 19.52
N PHE A 199 21.56 3.53 20.71
CA PHE A 199 22.63 2.53 20.88
C PHE A 199 23.91 2.83 20.09
N GLY A 200 24.29 4.10 19.98
CA GLY A 200 25.46 4.53 19.20
C GLY A 200 25.25 4.53 17.68
N LEU A 201 24.02 4.26 17.20
CA LEU A 201 23.65 4.34 15.80
C LEU A 201 22.98 5.67 15.51
N ASP A 202 23.49 6.38 14.51
CA ASP A 202 22.88 7.60 13.99
C ASP A 202 21.77 7.26 13.00
N LEU A 203 20.53 7.21 13.51
CA LEU A 203 19.35 6.84 12.72
C LEU A 203 18.89 7.96 11.78
N GLY A 204 19.53 9.13 11.81
CA GLY A 204 19.28 10.21 10.87
C GLY A 204 19.78 9.89 9.46
N LYS A 205 20.80 9.04 9.38
CA LYS A 205 21.45 8.63 8.13
C LYS A 205 20.76 7.46 7.46
N THR A 206 20.88 7.41 6.14
CA THR A 206 20.38 6.30 5.32
C THR A 206 21.42 5.17 5.30
N PRO A 207 21.02 3.90 5.52
CA PRO A 207 21.91 2.76 5.35
C PRO A 207 22.49 2.70 3.93
N SER A 208 23.79 2.45 3.79
CA SER A 208 24.46 2.28 2.50
C SER A 208 25.46 1.12 2.56
N LEU A 209 25.71 0.51 1.40
CA LEU A 209 26.73 -0.53 1.21
C LEU A 209 28.12 0.05 0.97
N ASP A 210 28.22 1.29 0.48
CA ASP A 210 29.50 1.93 0.15
C ASP A 210 30.28 2.34 1.40
N ASN A 211 29.55 2.70 2.46
CA ASN A 211 30.10 3.05 3.77
C ASN A 211 29.51 2.11 4.82
N ILE A 212 30.17 0.97 5.01
CA ILE A 212 29.72 -0.08 5.96
C ILE A 212 29.73 0.51 7.37
N SER A 213 28.55 0.89 7.82
CA SER A 213 28.27 1.27 9.20
C SER A 213 27.32 0.25 9.81
N TRP A 214 27.21 0.26 11.14
CA TRP A 214 26.24 -0.57 11.85
C TRP A 214 24.77 -0.31 11.45
N LEU A 215 24.48 0.74 10.67
CA LEU A 215 23.16 0.98 10.08
C LEU A 215 22.72 -0.12 9.11
N ILE A 216 23.65 -0.92 8.57
CA ILE A 216 23.31 -2.07 7.72
C ILE A 216 22.46 -3.13 8.43
N ILE A 217 22.46 -3.11 9.78
CA ILE A 217 21.63 -4.00 10.58
C ILE A 217 20.13 -3.72 10.34
N ILE A 218 19.76 -2.49 9.97
CA ILE A 218 18.35 -2.11 9.74
C ILE A 218 17.78 -2.86 8.52
N PRO A 219 18.40 -2.83 7.33
CA PRO A 219 17.95 -3.66 6.21
C PRO A 219 17.92 -5.16 6.50
N ILE A 220 18.94 -5.68 7.18
CA ILE A 220 19.01 -7.12 7.52
C ILE A 220 17.85 -7.51 8.46
N LEU A 221 17.62 -6.72 9.50
CA LEU A 221 16.49 -6.94 10.41
C LEU A 221 15.15 -6.74 9.71
N SER A 222 15.05 -5.78 8.79
CA SER A 222 13.84 -5.59 7.98
C SER A 222 13.53 -6.82 7.15
N PHE A 223 14.54 -7.43 6.49
CA PHE A 223 14.35 -8.67 5.76
C PHE A 223 13.86 -9.79 6.69
N ALA A 224 14.59 -10.03 7.78
CA ALA A 224 14.32 -11.13 8.71
C ALA A 224 12.93 -11.02 9.34
N ILE A 225 12.56 -9.81 9.79
CA ILE A 225 11.26 -9.55 10.41
C ILE A 225 10.15 -9.64 9.38
N SER A 226 10.27 -9.05 8.18
CA SER A 226 9.24 -9.17 7.15
C SER A 226 9.04 -10.62 6.70
N PHE A 227 10.11 -11.39 6.58
CA PHE A 227 10.05 -12.81 6.23
C PHE A 227 9.36 -13.63 7.34
N ALA A 228 9.73 -13.40 8.61
CA ALA A 228 9.09 -14.04 9.76
C ALA A 228 7.62 -13.66 9.86
N SER A 229 7.30 -12.37 9.81
CA SER A 229 5.94 -11.81 9.82
C SER A 229 5.06 -12.45 8.76
N MET A 230 5.59 -12.67 7.56
CA MET A 230 4.85 -13.32 6.50
C MET A 230 4.59 -14.80 6.78
N LYS A 231 5.61 -15.56 7.20
CA LYS A 231 5.43 -16.99 7.56
C LYS A 231 4.42 -17.16 8.68
N ILE A 232 4.40 -16.23 9.62
CA ILE A 232 3.43 -16.17 10.72
C ILE A 232 2.04 -15.80 10.16
N ASN A 233 1.92 -14.70 9.43
CA ASN A 233 0.64 -14.23 8.89
C ASN A 233 -0.04 -15.28 8.01
N LYS A 234 0.72 -16.07 7.23
CA LYS A 234 0.17 -17.19 6.46
C LYS A 234 -0.59 -18.22 7.30
N LYS A 235 -0.21 -18.41 8.57
CA LYS A 235 -0.89 -19.35 9.48
C LYS A 235 -2.19 -18.76 10.05
N PHE A 236 -2.34 -17.44 10.02
CA PHE A 236 -3.37 -16.69 10.73
C PHE A 236 -4.30 -15.89 9.80
N THR A 237 -4.03 -15.92 8.50
CA THR A 237 -4.80 -15.23 7.47
C THR A 237 -5.33 -16.24 6.47
N TYR A 238 -6.53 -15.97 5.94
CA TYR A 238 -7.13 -16.79 4.91
C TYR A 238 -6.21 -16.87 3.68
N ASN A 239 -6.03 -18.07 3.16
CA ASN A 239 -5.25 -18.33 1.98
C ASN A 239 -6.07 -19.13 0.97
N ALA A 240 -6.53 -18.45 -0.08
CA ALA A 240 -7.43 -18.99 -1.09
C ALA A 240 -6.84 -20.18 -1.88
N ASN A 241 -5.51 -20.33 -1.86
CA ASN A 241 -4.79 -21.33 -2.66
C ASN A 241 -4.27 -22.52 -1.83
N GLU A 242 -4.49 -22.54 -0.52
CA GLU A 242 -4.13 -23.72 0.28
C GLU A 242 -4.94 -24.94 -0.17
N GLY A 243 -4.24 -26.02 -0.54
CA GLY A 243 -4.86 -27.28 -0.99
C GLY A 243 -5.06 -27.42 -2.50
N VAL A 244 -4.68 -26.41 -3.28
CA VAL A 244 -4.62 -26.52 -4.75
C VAL A 244 -3.21 -26.98 -5.15
N GLN A 245 -3.02 -28.30 -5.29
CA GLN A 245 -1.71 -28.88 -5.66
C GLN A 245 -1.37 -28.75 -7.16
N ASN A 246 -2.35 -28.47 -8.03
CA ASN A 246 -2.18 -28.62 -9.49
C ASN A 246 -2.27 -27.34 -10.34
N ASP A 247 -2.50 -26.16 -9.76
CA ASP A 247 -2.38 -24.90 -10.51
C ASP A 247 -0.96 -24.34 -10.37
N GLN A 248 -0.08 -24.73 -11.31
CA GLN A 248 1.32 -24.25 -11.35
C GLN A 248 1.42 -22.72 -11.42
N ALA A 249 0.44 -22.05 -12.04
CA ALA A 249 0.33 -20.60 -12.07
C ALA A 249 0.01 -19.99 -10.68
N ALA A 250 -0.81 -20.66 -9.86
CA ALA A 250 -1.16 -20.19 -8.51
C ALA A 250 -0.02 -20.42 -7.50
N GLY A 251 0.72 -21.53 -7.63
CA GLY A 251 1.86 -21.87 -6.78
C GLY A 251 3.07 -20.96 -6.95
N CYS A 252 3.39 -20.56 -8.19
CA CYS A 252 4.45 -19.59 -8.47
C CYS A 252 4.11 -18.19 -7.93
N SER A 253 2.85 -17.76 -8.04
CA SER A 253 2.40 -16.47 -7.50
C SER A 253 2.58 -16.37 -5.97
N MET A 254 2.29 -17.45 -5.22
CA MET A 254 2.47 -17.46 -3.77
C MET A 254 3.94 -17.45 -3.33
N LYS A 255 4.82 -18.13 -4.06
CA LYS A 255 6.26 -18.12 -3.76
C LYS A 255 6.89 -16.77 -4.10
N ILE A 256 6.49 -16.15 -5.21
CA ILE A 256 6.94 -14.80 -5.57
C ILE A 256 6.49 -13.81 -4.51
N MET A 257 5.22 -13.85 -4.09
CA MET A 257 4.72 -12.98 -3.03
C MET A 257 5.50 -13.17 -1.73
N ASP A 258 5.96 -14.40 -1.45
CA ASP A 258 6.72 -14.71 -0.23
C ASP A 258 8.10 -14.05 -0.15
N TRP A 259 8.76 -13.95 -1.29
CA TRP A 259 10.11 -13.40 -1.33
C TRP A 259 10.09 -11.92 -1.68
N MET A 260 9.14 -11.48 -2.50
CA MET A 260 9.06 -10.11 -2.98
C MET A 260 8.84 -9.12 -1.84
N MET A 261 7.93 -9.39 -0.90
CA MET A 261 7.65 -8.44 0.18
C MET A 261 8.86 -8.20 1.10
N PRO A 262 9.57 -9.22 1.62
CA PRO A 262 10.79 -9.01 2.40
C PRO A 262 11.90 -8.31 1.61
N ILE A 263 12.07 -8.65 0.33
CA ILE A 263 13.06 -8.00 -0.54
C ILE A 263 12.71 -6.52 -0.73
N MET A 264 11.45 -6.19 -1.03
CA MET A 264 10.99 -4.81 -1.15
C MET A 264 11.13 -4.03 0.15
N SER A 265 10.84 -4.67 1.29
CA SER A 265 11.04 -4.06 2.61
C SER A 265 12.50 -3.72 2.86
N THR A 266 13.40 -4.63 2.47
CA THR A 266 14.85 -4.46 2.56
C THR A 266 15.32 -3.35 1.62
N TRP A 267 14.85 -3.33 0.38
CA TRP A 267 15.12 -2.25 -0.56
C TRP A 267 14.69 -0.90 0.04
N ILE A 268 13.45 -0.77 0.50
CA ILE A 268 12.93 0.50 1.05
C ILE A 268 13.83 1.00 2.19
N SER A 269 14.33 0.10 3.04
CA SER A 269 15.23 0.47 4.13
C SER A 269 16.60 1.02 3.70
N PHE A 270 17.01 0.83 2.44
CA PHE A 270 18.17 1.49 1.83
C PHE A 270 17.82 2.86 1.19
N ILE A 271 16.54 3.17 0.98
CA ILE A 271 16.11 4.46 0.41
C ILE A 271 15.86 5.49 1.52
N VAL A 272 15.30 5.04 2.64
CA VAL A 272 14.81 5.92 3.71
C VAL A 272 15.84 6.03 4.84
N PRO A 273 15.83 7.14 5.62
CA PRO A 273 16.62 7.25 6.84
C PRO A 273 16.44 6.06 7.78
N GLY A 274 17.48 5.69 8.52
CA GLY A 274 17.47 4.57 9.45
C GLY A 274 16.30 4.63 10.45
N ILE A 275 15.92 5.84 10.89
CA ILE A 275 14.80 6.06 11.79
C ILE A 275 13.45 5.65 11.18
N VAL A 276 13.26 5.88 9.87
CA VAL A 276 12.07 5.44 9.13
C VAL A 276 12.14 3.92 8.90
N GLY A 277 13.32 3.38 8.62
CA GLY A 277 13.52 1.93 8.50
C GLY A 277 13.18 1.18 9.79
N LEU A 278 13.60 1.69 10.95
CA LEU A 278 13.24 1.13 12.25
C LEU A 278 11.73 1.25 12.54
N TYR A 279 11.11 2.37 12.20
CA TYR A 279 9.65 2.47 12.27
C TYR A 279 8.99 1.36 11.45
N TRP A 280 9.44 1.11 10.23
CA TRP A 280 8.90 0.07 9.36
C TRP A 280 8.99 -1.32 10.02
N ILE A 281 10.13 -1.63 10.64
CA ILE A 281 10.35 -2.87 11.39
C ILE A 281 9.39 -2.98 12.58
N ILE A 282 9.33 -1.95 13.43
CA ILE A 282 8.44 -1.89 14.59
C ILE A 282 6.98 -2.06 14.15
N ASN A 283 6.57 -1.35 13.11
CA ASN A 283 5.22 -1.43 12.57
C ASN A 283 4.90 -2.84 12.04
N ASN A 284 5.85 -3.55 11.40
CA ASN A 284 5.67 -4.95 11.01
C ASN A 284 5.47 -5.85 12.24
N ILE A 285 6.31 -5.71 13.27
CA ILE A 285 6.19 -6.47 14.53
C ILE A 285 4.82 -6.24 15.18
N LEU A 286 4.42 -4.98 15.34
CA LEU A 286 3.13 -4.62 15.93
C LEU A 286 1.97 -5.16 15.10
N THR A 287 2.05 -5.08 13.77
CA THR A 287 1.01 -5.64 12.88
C THR A 287 0.89 -7.14 13.02
N THR A 288 2.02 -7.86 13.04
CA THR A 288 2.03 -9.31 13.24
C THR A 288 1.52 -9.69 14.62
N GLY A 289 1.94 -8.99 15.68
CA GLY A 289 1.43 -9.20 17.03
C GLY A 289 -0.09 -8.99 17.11
N GLN A 290 -0.58 -7.91 16.49
CA GLN A 290 -2.01 -7.64 16.38
C GLN A 290 -2.74 -8.74 15.60
N GLN A 291 -2.17 -9.24 14.49
CA GLN A 291 -2.78 -10.32 13.72
C GLN A 291 -2.85 -11.62 14.51
N ILE A 292 -1.80 -11.97 15.27
CA ILE A 292 -1.80 -13.13 16.17
C ILE A 292 -2.92 -12.99 17.20
N LEU A 293 -3.05 -11.82 17.82
CA LEU A 293 -4.10 -11.55 18.80
C LEU A 293 -5.49 -11.69 18.17
N LEU A 294 -5.71 -11.07 17.01
CA LEU A 294 -6.99 -11.14 16.30
C LEU A 294 -7.33 -12.56 15.84
N ALA A 295 -6.36 -13.33 15.38
CA ALA A 295 -6.57 -14.72 14.99
C ALA A 295 -6.85 -15.64 16.18
N LYS A 296 -6.36 -15.30 17.39
CA LYS A 296 -6.70 -16.02 18.62
C LYS A 296 -8.12 -15.72 19.09
N ILE A 297 -8.58 -14.46 18.96
CA ILE A 297 -9.93 -14.03 19.35
C ILE A 297 -10.97 -14.46 18.29
N TYR A 298 -10.62 -14.33 17.01
CA TYR A 298 -11.46 -14.64 15.87
C TYR A 298 -10.74 -15.66 14.96
N PRO A 299 -10.72 -16.94 15.35
CA PRO A 299 -10.03 -17.98 14.61
C PRO A 299 -10.66 -18.23 13.25
N ILE A 300 -9.83 -18.57 12.27
CA ILE A 300 -10.28 -18.97 10.94
C ILE A 300 -10.85 -20.40 11.02
N PRO A 301 -12.03 -20.66 10.44
CA PRO A 301 -12.63 -21.99 10.41
C PRO A 301 -11.73 -22.97 9.65
N LYS A 302 -11.60 -24.19 10.18
CA LYS A 302 -10.94 -25.30 9.51
C LYS A 302 -12.00 -26.25 8.96
N PHE A 303 -11.82 -26.69 7.71
CA PHE A 303 -12.77 -27.56 7.03
C PHE A 303 -12.19 -28.97 6.89
N THR A 304 -13.05 -29.96 7.13
CA THR A 304 -12.76 -31.38 6.92
C THR A 304 -13.15 -31.81 5.50
N GLU A 305 -12.67 -32.96 5.03
CA GLU A 305 -13.08 -33.51 3.72
C GLU A 305 -14.61 -33.73 3.60
N GLU A 306 -15.29 -33.98 4.73
CA GLU A 306 -16.76 -34.06 4.74
C GLU A 306 -17.42 -32.72 4.45
N ASP A 307 -16.85 -31.62 4.94
CA ASP A 307 -17.36 -30.26 4.68
C ASP A 307 -17.21 -29.90 3.19
N TYR A 308 -16.10 -30.31 2.56
CA TYR A 308 -15.91 -30.16 1.12
C TYR A 308 -16.92 -31.00 0.33
N LYS A 309 -17.13 -32.27 0.70
CA LYS A 309 -18.15 -33.13 0.07
C LYS A 309 -19.56 -32.59 0.25
N ARG A 310 -19.85 -31.97 1.41
CA ARG A 310 -21.15 -31.35 1.69
C ARG A 310 -21.36 -30.11 0.83
N ALA A 311 -20.36 -29.25 0.72
CA ALA A 311 -20.41 -28.07 -0.14
C ALA A 311 -20.58 -28.46 -1.62
N GLU A 312 -19.90 -29.51 -2.08
CA GLU A 312 -20.06 -30.03 -3.45
C GLU A 312 -21.48 -30.55 -3.70
N LYS A 313 -22.05 -31.29 -2.74
CA LYS A 313 -23.47 -31.72 -2.78
C LYS A 313 -24.45 -30.55 -2.70
N GLU A 314 -24.13 -29.48 -1.97
CA GLU A 314 -24.99 -28.28 -1.91
C GLU A 314 -24.97 -27.51 -3.23
N MET A 315 -23.79 -27.37 -3.84
CA MET A 315 -23.58 -26.63 -5.08
C MET A 315 -24.14 -27.38 -6.31
N TYR A 316 -23.94 -28.70 -6.37
CA TYR A 316 -24.27 -29.51 -7.56
C TYR A 316 -25.33 -30.60 -7.31
N GLY A 317 -25.61 -30.93 -6.04
CA GLY A 317 -26.44 -32.08 -5.66
C GLY A 317 -27.94 -31.81 -5.47
N LYS A 318 -28.49 -30.64 -5.83
CA LYS A 318 -29.96 -30.48 -5.84
C LYS A 318 -30.59 -30.98 -7.15
N SER A 319 -30.80 -32.30 -7.17
CA SER A 319 -32.13 -32.90 -7.40
C SER A 319 -32.66 -33.43 -6.06
N VAL A 320 -32.99 -32.55 -5.12
CA VAL A 320 -33.71 -32.96 -3.90
C VAL A 320 -34.98 -32.12 -3.75
N SER A 321 -36.04 -32.74 -4.26
CA SER A 321 -37.47 -32.64 -3.90
C SER A 321 -37.87 -31.45 -3.03
N LYS A 322 -38.49 -30.45 -3.67
CA LYS A 322 -39.56 -29.68 -3.02
C LYS A 322 -40.83 -30.50 -3.23
N LYS A 323 -41.30 -31.16 -2.17
CA LYS A 323 -42.59 -31.85 -2.13
C LYS A 323 -43.69 -30.82 -2.43
N GLY A 324 -44.24 -30.89 -3.63
CA GLY A 324 -45.35 -30.09 -4.11
C GLY A 324 -45.97 -30.82 -5.29
N SER A 325 -47.14 -31.39 -5.06
CA SER A 325 -47.94 -32.18 -5.99
C SER A 325 -48.05 -31.54 -7.37
N GLY A 326 -47.88 -32.33 -8.44
CA GLY A 326 -48.12 -31.87 -9.81
C GLY A 326 -47.58 -32.84 -10.85
N ASN A 327 -48.48 -33.62 -11.42
CA ASN A 327 -48.30 -34.62 -12.47
C ASN A 327 -47.68 -33.99 -13.75
N GLY A 328 -46.77 -34.70 -14.45
CA GLY A 328 -46.39 -34.33 -15.83
C GLY A 328 -44.95 -34.63 -16.27
N GLU A 329 -44.82 -35.70 -17.06
CA GLU A 329 -43.81 -35.99 -18.11
C GLU A 329 -42.30 -36.03 -17.81
N LYS A 330 -41.74 -37.23 -17.97
CA LYS A 330 -40.30 -37.52 -18.03
C LYS A 330 -39.70 -36.96 -19.31
N LYS A 331 -38.87 -35.91 -19.21
CA LYS A 331 -37.95 -35.49 -20.29
C LYS A 331 -36.58 -36.16 -20.12
N LYS A 332 -36.14 -36.91 -21.13
CA LYS A 332 -34.83 -37.59 -21.19
C LYS A 332 -33.68 -36.59 -20.99
N VAL A 333 -32.80 -36.90 -20.05
CA VAL A 333 -31.53 -36.19 -19.81
C VAL A 333 -30.61 -36.41 -21.01
N ARG A 334 -30.16 -35.31 -21.65
CA ARG A 334 -29.10 -35.32 -22.65
C ARG A 334 -27.77 -35.22 -21.89
N SER A 335 -26.91 -36.22 -22.02
CA SER A 335 -25.56 -36.23 -21.46
C SER A 335 -24.72 -35.12 -22.11
N LEU A 336 -24.29 -34.13 -21.33
CA LEU A 336 -23.34 -33.08 -21.74
C LEU A 336 -21.91 -33.65 -21.80
N HIS A 337 -21.65 -34.52 -22.77
CA HIS A 337 -20.31 -34.92 -23.21
C HIS A 337 -20.10 -34.41 -24.64
N ARG A 338 -20.05 -33.09 -24.76
CA ARG A 338 -19.41 -32.31 -25.84
C ARG A 338 -19.66 -30.86 -25.49
N ILE A 339 -18.61 -30.15 -25.07
CA ILE A 339 -18.60 -28.70 -25.17
C ILE A 339 -17.81 -28.48 -26.44
N ASP A 340 -18.53 -28.37 -27.56
CA ASP A 340 -17.97 -27.94 -28.83
C ASP A 340 -17.51 -26.48 -28.69
N GLU A 341 -16.46 -26.10 -29.39
CA GLU A 341 -15.79 -24.79 -29.34
C GLU A 341 -16.62 -23.59 -29.87
N GLU A 342 -17.95 -23.71 -30.00
CA GLU A 342 -18.76 -22.73 -30.74
C GLU A 342 -19.60 -21.74 -29.90
N ASP A 343 -19.61 -21.81 -28.56
CA ASP A 343 -20.37 -20.86 -27.72
C ASP A 343 -19.53 -19.64 -27.26
N TYR A 344 -18.68 -19.08 -28.13
CA TYR A 344 -18.13 -17.73 -27.95
C TYR A 344 -18.68 -16.81 -29.04
N GLU A 345 -19.84 -16.21 -28.78
CA GLU A 345 -20.21 -14.98 -29.48
C GLU A 345 -19.53 -13.80 -28.76
N PRO A 346 -18.69 -13.00 -29.43
CA PRO A 346 -18.17 -11.77 -28.86
C PRO A 346 -19.35 -10.83 -28.62
N THR A 347 -19.61 -10.45 -27.36
CA THR A 347 -20.61 -9.41 -27.07
C THR A 347 -20.11 -8.08 -27.65
N GLU A 348 -20.80 -7.57 -28.67
CA GLU A 348 -20.60 -6.22 -29.20
C GLU A 348 -20.82 -5.14 -28.12
N PRO A 349 -20.13 -3.99 -28.20
CA PRO A 349 -20.28 -2.92 -27.22
C PRO A 349 -21.70 -2.33 -27.28
N VAL A 350 -22.32 -2.25 -26.10
CA VAL A 350 -23.65 -1.67 -25.86
C VAL A 350 -23.75 -0.25 -26.43
N LYS A 351 -24.59 -0.08 -27.46
CA LYS A 351 -25.06 1.25 -27.91
C LYS A 351 -25.93 1.86 -26.82
N LYS A 352 -25.54 3.03 -26.31
CA LYS A 352 -26.35 3.86 -25.42
C LYS A 352 -27.58 4.38 -26.18
N GLU A 353 -28.77 3.91 -25.81
CA GLU A 353 -30.02 4.55 -26.24
C GLU A 353 -30.15 5.94 -25.59
N LYS A 354 -30.39 6.95 -26.44
CA LYS A 354 -30.73 8.32 -26.03
C LYS A 354 -32.20 8.39 -25.62
N PRO A 355 -32.56 9.19 -24.59
CA PRO A 355 -33.97 9.45 -24.28
C PRO A 355 -34.67 10.22 -25.39
N ALA A 356 -35.96 9.92 -25.57
CA ALA A 356 -36.85 10.50 -26.57
C ALA A 356 -36.95 12.03 -26.46
N ALA A 357 -37.07 12.65 -27.65
CA ALA A 357 -37.11 14.09 -27.86
C ALA A 357 -38.43 14.73 -27.39
N GLU A 358 -38.32 15.79 -26.59
CA GLU A 358 -39.36 16.79 -26.39
C GLU A 358 -39.01 18.02 -27.24
N LYS A 359 -39.88 18.38 -28.20
CA LYS A 359 -39.67 19.51 -29.12
C LYS A 359 -39.88 20.85 -28.40
N LYS A 360 -38.94 21.81 -28.54
CA LYS A 360 -39.24 23.21 -28.92
C LYS A 360 -37.99 24.09 -29.19
N LYS A 361 -37.98 24.60 -30.43
CA LYS A 361 -37.45 25.87 -31.00
C LYS A 361 -35.95 26.23 -30.87
N GLN A 362 -35.30 26.22 -32.04
CA GLN A 362 -34.06 26.93 -32.38
C GLN A 362 -34.25 28.46 -32.40
N PRO A 363 -33.16 29.20 -32.19
CA PRO A 363 -32.71 30.18 -33.18
C PRO A 363 -31.25 29.93 -33.64
N GLU A 364 -30.98 30.24 -34.90
CA GLU A 364 -29.69 30.07 -35.60
C GLU A 364 -28.55 30.96 -35.05
N PRO A 365 -27.27 30.57 -35.23
CA PRO A 365 -26.11 31.43 -35.03
C PRO A 365 -25.57 32.00 -36.37
N PRO A 366 -24.96 33.20 -36.38
CA PRO A 366 -24.17 33.65 -37.52
C PRO A 366 -22.66 33.40 -37.33
N LYS A 367 -22.10 32.74 -38.36
CA LYS A 367 -20.93 33.12 -39.17
C LYS A 367 -19.49 33.14 -38.58
N THR A 368 -18.69 32.20 -39.10
CA THR A 368 -17.37 32.28 -39.77
C THR A 368 -16.16 32.99 -39.13
N GLY A 369 -14.99 32.33 -39.23
CA GLY A 369 -13.69 33.00 -39.39
C GLY A 369 -12.44 32.13 -39.17
N LEU A 370 -11.74 31.78 -40.27
CA LEU A 370 -10.28 31.53 -40.47
C LEU A 370 -9.54 30.47 -39.60
N ALA A 371 -8.89 29.43 -40.17
CA ALA A 371 -7.56 29.39 -40.83
C ALA A 371 -6.42 29.89 -39.89
N SER A 372 -5.28 29.24 -39.67
CA SER A 372 -4.48 28.19 -40.33
C SER A 372 -3.27 27.82 -39.40
N MET A 373 -2.35 26.96 -39.88
CA MET A 373 -0.96 26.68 -39.42
C MET A 373 -0.79 25.48 -38.46
N VAL A 374 0.16 24.54 -38.62
CA VAL A 374 1.27 24.36 -39.57
C VAL A 374 1.69 22.87 -39.56
N ASP A 375 2.19 22.41 -40.70
CA ASP A 375 2.64 21.07 -41.08
C ASP A 375 3.91 20.55 -40.38
N LYS A 376 4.08 19.23 -40.52
CA LYS A 376 5.16 18.35 -40.05
C LYS A 376 6.17 18.09 -41.20
N PRO A 377 7.49 17.94 -40.97
CA PRO A 377 8.42 17.74 -42.07
C PRO A 377 8.58 16.27 -42.49
N GLU A 378 8.86 16.12 -43.78
CA GLU A 378 9.06 14.91 -44.59
C GLU A 378 10.55 14.48 -44.61
N LEU A 379 10.80 13.18 -44.77
CA LEU A 379 12.13 12.58 -44.94
C LEU A 379 12.60 12.74 -46.41
N GLN A 380 13.87 13.04 -46.62
CA GLN A 380 14.54 12.95 -47.92
C GLN A 380 15.70 11.94 -47.86
N ASP A 381 15.74 11.12 -48.89
CA ASP A 381 16.72 10.09 -49.19
C ASP A 381 18.08 10.70 -49.60
N GLU A 382 19.16 10.05 -49.19
CA GLU A 382 20.53 10.31 -49.63
C GLU A 382 20.77 9.62 -50.98
N ASP A 383 21.33 10.35 -51.96
CA ASP A 383 22.11 9.74 -53.02
C ASP A 383 23.27 10.64 -53.47
N ASP A 384 24.46 10.04 -53.38
CA ASP A 384 25.64 10.11 -54.23
C ASP A 384 26.37 11.42 -54.64
N THR A 385 27.71 11.22 -54.63
CA THR A 385 28.78 11.77 -55.49
C THR A 385 29.52 13.08 -55.18
N ASP A 386 30.81 12.88 -54.85
CA ASP A 386 32.02 13.48 -55.45
C ASP A 386 32.14 15.00 -55.62
N LYS A 387 33.03 15.62 -54.83
CA LYS A 387 34.35 16.13 -55.28
C LYS A 387 35.14 16.83 -54.18
#